data_AF-A0A6A6GHP2-F1
#
_entry.id   AF-A0A6A6GHP2-F1
#
_cell.length_a   1.000
_cell.length_b   1.000
_cell.length_c   1.000
_cell.angle_alpha   90.00
_cell.angle_beta   90.00
_cell.angle_gamma   90.00
#
_symmetry.space_group_name_H-M   'P 1'
#
loop_
_entity.id
_entity.type
_entity.pdbx_description
1 polymer ?
#
loop_
_entity_poly.entity_id
_entity_poly.type
_entity_poly.pdbx_seq_one_letter_code
_entity_poly.pdbx_strand_id
1 'polypeptide(L)'
;VSSACTPQQGLYQYTPVVNTPRGFLVDTTLASTGTSATPPAGYTRTFSDQFGSMFATNYLTYYQLSAYDPASCSILCDKTPGCQSFNIYFERDPVQDPGVSCQDPTAGVTVRCALWGSQINAAQAQNIGEWRQQFMVVISASAGYVKNTAPAPVSGFTGPVGLAGAVNVNTINNNRVLLAQNYQTGTYNVSVCAAQCTALTASNKAAAIAAGTYSYNACNYFNAFSVSNNGTKYGYYCGLYSDATVASYPQIYTSTISGATYDLVNSYGYTLSTPDAGTLP
;
A
#
# COMPACT_ATOMS: atom_id res chain seq x y z
N VAL A 1 -11.95 -22.46 -36.90
CA VAL A 1 -12.99 -21.70 -36.17
C VAL A 1 -13.32 -22.47 -34.91
N SER A 2 -12.98 -21.93 -33.74
CA SER A 2 -13.32 -22.56 -32.45
C SER A 2 -14.84 -22.56 -32.30
N SER A 3 -15.42 -23.75 -32.14
CA SER A 3 -16.86 -23.98 -31.89
C SER A 3 -17.23 -23.89 -30.41
N ALA A 4 -16.28 -23.70 -29.50
CA ALA A 4 -16.50 -23.97 -28.08
C ALA A 4 -16.72 -22.70 -27.26
N CYS A 5 -17.95 -22.58 -26.74
CA CYS A 5 -18.39 -21.68 -25.66
C CYS A 5 -17.93 -22.20 -24.29
N THR A 6 -16.63 -22.45 -24.15
CA THR A 6 -16.07 -23.11 -22.98
C THR A 6 -16.29 -22.26 -21.73
N PRO A 7 -16.85 -22.78 -20.63
CA PRO A 7 -17.01 -22.04 -19.39
C PRO A 7 -15.67 -21.49 -18.88
N GLN A 8 -15.66 -20.20 -18.53
CA GLN A 8 -14.56 -19.56 -17.82
C GLN A 8 -14.82 -19.58 -16.31
N GLN A 9 -13.76 -19.71 -15.51
CA GLN A 9 -13.88 -19.64 -14.06
C GLN A 9 -13.63 -18.21 -13.56
N GLY A 10 -14.65 -17.63 -12.94
CA GLY A 10 -14.55 -16.37 -12.19
C GLY A 10 -14.31 -16.64 -10.70
N LEU A 11 -13.24 -16.08 -10.13
CA LEU A 11 -13.02 -16.15 -8.68
C LEU A 11 -13.81 -15.10 -7.89
N TYR A 12 -14.12 -13.97 -8.51
CA TYR A 12 -14.88 -12.89 -7.89
C TYR A 12 -16.38 -13.06 -8.15
N GLN A 13 -17.20 -12.85 -7.12
CA GLN A 13 -18.61 -13.28 -7.13
C GLN A 13 -19.59 -12.16 -7.51
N TYR A 14 -19.20 -10.90 -7.39
CA TYR A 14 -20.09 -9.78 -7.72
C TYR A 14 -20.09 -9.50 -9.22
N THR A 15 -21.28 -9.29 -9.78
CA THR A 15 -21.47 -8.87 -11.17
C THR A 15 -22.50 -7.73 -11.23
N PRO A 16 -22.23 -6.63 -11.97
CA PRO A 16 -23.18 -5.54 -12.17
C PRO A 16 -24.52 -6.04 -12.70
N VAL A 17 -25.62 -5.52 -12.14
CA VAL A 17 -26.99 -5.86 -12.57
C VAL A 17 -27.23 -5.49 -14.03
N VAL A 18 -26.74 -4.31 -14.44
CA VAL A 18 -26.74 -3.90 -15.84
C VAL A 18 -25.54 -4.55 -16.54
N ASN A 19 -25.71 -5.77 -17.03
CA ASN A 19 -24.65 -6.61 -17.59
C ASN A 19 -24.17 -6.20 -19.01
N THR A 20 -23.99 -4.91 -19.24
CA THR A 20 -23.46 -4.34 -20.50
C THR A 20 -22.10 -3.69 -20.27
N PRO A 21 -21.31 -3.41 -21.32
CA PRO A 21 -20.03 -2.70 -21.17
C PRO A 21 -20.20 -1.35 -20.47
N ARG A 22 -21.23 -0.58 -20.86
CA ARG A 22 -21.55 0.69 -20.21
C ARG A 22 -21.97 0.49 -18.76
N GLY A 23 -22.81 -0.49 -18.47
CA GLY A 23 -23.25 -0.79 -17.11
C GLY A 23 -22.10 -1.15 -16.19
N PHE A 24 -21.12 -1.90 -16.69
CA PHE A 24 -19.88 -2.20 -15.96
C PHE A 24 -19.04 -0.95 -15.68
N LEU A 25 -18.87 -0.07 -16.67
CA LEU A 25 -18.06 1.16 -16.54
C LEU A 25 -18.65 2.18 -15.58
N VAL A 26 -19.97 2.21 -15.39
CA VAL A 26 -20.65 3.12 -14.46
C VAL A 26 -21.10 2.45 -13.16
N ASP A 27 -20.67 1.20 -12.92
CA ASP A 27 -21.04 0.47 -11.72
C ASP A 27 -20.37 1.09 -10.48
N THR A 28 -21.21 1.59 -9.57
CA THR A 28 -20.74 2.30 -8.38
C THR A 28 -20.10 1.37 -7.36
N THR A 29 -20.44 0.08 -7.35
CA THR A 29 -19.86 -0.90 -6.42
C THR A 29 -18.41 -1.20 -6.82
N LEU A 30 -18.15 -1.41 -8.11
CA LEU A 30 -16.79 -1.58 -8.62
C LEU A 30 -15.94 -0.33 -8.39
N ALA A 31 -16.48 0.85 -8.73
CA ALA A 31 -15.80 2.13 -8.53
C ALA A 31 -15.48 2.39 -7.04
N SER A 32 -16.44 2.18 -6.12
CA SER A 32 -16.20 2.36 -4.68
C SER A 32 -15.18 1.37 -4.13
N THR A 33 -15.20 0.13 -4.62
CA THR A 33 -14.24 -0.90 -4.18
C THR A 33 -12.82 -0.51 -4.54
N GLY A 34 -12.54 -0.09 -5.79
CA GLY A 34 -11.20 0.31 -6.18
C GLY A 34 -10.73 1.63 -5.55
N THR A 35 -11.61 2.62 -5.40
CA THR A 35 -11.25 3.92 -4.79
C THR A 35 -11.00 3.83 -3.28
N SER A 36 -11.69 2.92 -2.59
CA SER A 36 -11.48 2.67 -1.15
C SER A 36 -10.24 1.84 -0.82
N ALA A 37 -9.64 1.15 -1.82
CA ALA A 37 -8.52 0.25 -1.60
C ALA A 37 -7.23 1.01 -1.21
N THR A 38 -6.68 0.69 -0.04
CA THR A 38 -5.46 1.33 0.48
C THR A 38 -4.18 0.72 -0.12
N PRO A 39 -3.09 1.50 -0.23
CA PRO A 39 -1.78 0.94 -0.57
C PRO A 39 -1.35 -0.15 0.41
N PRO A 40 -0.73 -1.25 -0.06
CA PRO A 40 -0.15 -2.23 0.85
C PRO A 40 1.20 -1.76 1.39
N ALA A 41 1.65 -2.41 2.47
CA ALA A 41 2.94 -2.13 3.10
C ALA A 41 4.10 -2.20 2.11
N GLY A 42 4.98 -1.20 2.12
CA GLY A 42 6.13 -1.14 1.21
C GLY A 42 5.81 -0.70 -0.22
N TYR A 43 4.57 -0.31 -0.52
CA TYR A 43 4.15 0.21 -1.82
C TYR A 43 3.54 1.60 -1.71
N THR A 44 3.65 2.39 -2.79
CA THR A 44 2.97 3.68 -2.95
C THR A 44 2.00 3.59 -4.12
N ARG A 45 0.76 4.06 -3.93
CA ARG A 45 -0.23 4.17 -4.99
C ARG A 45 0.12 5.35 -5.90
N THR A 46 0.28 5.10 -7.20
CA THR A 46 0.61 6.13 -8.20
C THR A 46 -0.61 6.68 -8.91
N PHE A 47 -1.69 5.89 -8.97
CA PHE A 47 -2.97 6.29 -9.54
C PHE A 47 -4.07 5.36 -9.04
N SER A 48 -5.31 5.80 -9.18
CA SER A 48 -6.50 5.01 -8.92
C SER A 48 -7.58 5.34 -9.94
N ASP A 49 -8.58 4.46 -10.01
CA ASP A 49 -9.84 4.68 -10.73
C ASP A 49 -9.67 4.98 -12.23
N GLN A 50 -8.72 4.29 -12.89
CA GLN A 50 -8.56 4.37 -14.34
C GLN A 50 -9.42 3.33 -15.06
N PHE A 51 -9.87 3.65 -16.28
CA PHE A 51 -10.65 2.76 -17.15
C PHE A 51 -9.79 1.88 -18.07
N GLY A 52 -8.50 1.74 -17.75
CA GLY A 52 -7.58 0.91 -18.52
C GLY A 52 -6.53 0.24 -17.64
N SER A 53 -6.09 -0.94 -18.06
CA SER A 53 -4.87 -1.56 -17.54
C SER A 53 -3.65 -0.94 -18.22
N MET A 54 -2.45 -1.40 -17.83
CA MET A 54 -1.23 -0.78 -18.29
C MET A 54 -0.85 -1.16 -19.73
N PHE A 55 -0.31 -0.16 -20.42
CA PHE A 55 0.55 -0.28 -21.57
C PHE A 55 1.95 0.20 -21.16
N ALA A 56 2.72 -0.69 -20.54
CA ALA A 56 4.04 -0.41 -19.99
C ALA A 56 5.07 -1.45 -20.47
N THR A 57 6.35 -1.16 -20.28
CA THR A 57 7.43 -2.11 -20.58
C THR A 57 7.57 -3.13 -19.45
N ASN A 58 8.28 -4.23 -19.71
CA ASN A 58 8.61 -5.25 -18.71
C ASN A 58 7.38 -5.87 -18.01
N TYR A 59 6.33 -6.16 -18.77
CA TYR A 59 5.25 -7.02 -18.27
C TYR A 59 5.82 -8.36 -17.79
N LEU A 60 5.46 -8.79 -16.57
CA LEU A 60 5.96 -10.03 -15.99
C LEU A 60 4.91 -11.13 -16.08
N THR A 61 3.73 -10.89 -15.50
CA THR A 61 2.63 -11.86 -15.46
C THR A 61 1.35 -11.19 -14.91
N TYR A 62 0.23 -11.91 -14.88
CA TYR A 62 -0.97 -11.52 -14.14
C TYR A 62 -1.50 -12.70 -13.32
N TYR A 63 -2.26 -12.37 -12.28
CA TYR A 63 -3.02 -13.32 -11.47
C TYR A 63 -4.48 -12.90 -11.44
N GLN A 64 -5.37 -13.89 -11.32
CA GLN A 64 -6.77 -13.68 -10.96
C GLN A 64 -6.92 -13.78 -9.44
N LEU A 65 -7.61 -12.82 -8.84
CA LEU A 65 -7.89 -12.80 -7.41
C LEU A 65 -9.39 -13.01 -7.14
N SER A 66 -9.72 -13.54 -5.97
CA SER A 66 -11.11 -13.67 -5.51
C SER A 66 -11.68 -12.39 -4.89
N ALA A 67 -10.85 -11.37 -4.69
CA ALA A 67 -11.22 -10.07 -4.15
C ALA A 67 -10.28 -8.98 -4.69
N TYR A 68 -10.77 -7.74 -4.74
CA TYR A 68 -9.94 -6.57 -5.04
C TYR A 68 -9.09 -6.23 -3.81
N ASP A 69 -7.94 -6.90 -3.69
CA ASP A 69 -7.03 -6.76 -2.56
C ASP A 69 -5.60 -6.44 -3.03
N PRO A 70 -5.17 -5.16 -2.93
CA PRO A 70 -3.80 -4.76 -3.23
C PRO A 70 -2.75 -5.51 -2.40
N ALA A 71 -3.04 -5.94 -1.16
CA ALA A 71 -2.07 -6.64 -0.32
C ALA A 71 -1.76 -8.04 -0.83
N SER A 72 -2.78 -8.78 -1.31
CA SER A 72 -2.56 -10.04 -2.02
C SER A 72 -1.68 -9.85 -3.26
N CYS A 73 -1.90 -8.75 -4.01
CA CYS A 73 -1.13 -8.44 -5.21
C CYS A 73 0.34 -8.04 -4.89
N SER A 74 0.58 -7.31 -3.79
CA SER A 74 1.94 -7.01 -3.35
C SER A 74 2.70 -8.24 -2.93
N ILE A 75 2.07 -9.20 -2.23
CA ILE A 75 2.70 -10.48 -1.88
C ILE A 75 3.14 -11.25 -3.14
N LEU A 76 2.33 -11.24 -4.19
CA LEU A 76 2.68 -11.85 -5.48
C LEU A 76 3.85 -11.12 -6.15
N CYS A 77 3.85 -9.79 -6.12
CA CYS A 77 4.95 -8.99 -6.64
C CYS A 77 6.26 -9.20 -5.86
N ASP A 78 6.22 -9.23 -4.53
CA ASP A 78 7.40 -9.47 -3.69
C ASP A 78 8.04 -10.83 -3.91
N LYS A 79 7.23 -11.85 -4.24
CA LYS A 79 7.70 -13.20 -4.59
C LYS A 79 8.18 -13.31 -6.04
N THR A 80 7.87 -12.35 -6.90
CA THR A 80 8.21 -12.40 -8.33
C THR A 80 9.53 -11.66 -8.57
N PRO A 81 10.62 -12.35 -8.96
CA PRO A 81 11.89 -11.72 -9.25
C PRO A 81 11.76 -10.59 -10.28
N GLY A 82 12.34 -9.43 -9.96
CA GLY A 82 12.31 -8.26 -10.83
C GLY A 82 11.03 -7.42 -10.77
N CYS A 83 9.99 -7.83 -10.03
CA CYS A 83 8.76 -7.03 -9.91
C CYS A 83 9.01 -5.71 -9.16
N GLN A 84 8.70 -4.61 -9.82
CA GLN A 84 8.85 -3.24 -9.32
C GLN A 84 7.51 -2.56 -9.08
N SER A 85 6.44 -3.04 -9.71
CA SER A 85 5.10 -2.49 -9.52
C SER A 85 4.02 -3.49 -9.94
N PHE A 86 2.79 -3.17 -9.59
CA PHE A 86 1.61 -3.88 -10.06
C PHE A 86 0.45 -2.92 -10.26
N ASN A 87 -0.49 -3.28 -11.14
CA ASN A 87 -1.81 -2.69 -11.12
C ASN A 87 -2.87 -3.76 -10.86
N ILE A 88 -3.89 -3.39 -10.10
CA ILE A 88 -5.07 -4.20 -9.82
C ILE A 88 -6.29 -3.52 -10.43
N TYR A 89 -7.16 -4.29 -11.07
CA TYR A 89 -8.31 -3.76 -11.82
C TYR A 89 -9.44 -4.78 -11.93
N PHE A 90 -10.65 -4.28 -12.15
CA PHE A 90 -11.77 -5.12 -12.58
C PHE A 90 -11.78 -5.20 -14.10
N GLU A 91 -12.02 -6.40 -14.61
CA GLU A 91 -12.20 -6.69 -16.03
C GLU A 91 -13.57 -7.31 -16.24
N ARG A 92 -14.32 -6.77 -17.20
CA ARG A 92 -15.55 -7.40 -17.69
C ARG A 92 -15.16 -8.58 -18.56
N ASP A 93 -15.21 -9.77 -18.00
CA ASP A 93 -14.86 -11.01 -18.69
C ASP A 93 -16.12 -11.84 -18.99
N PRO A 94 -16.14 -12.58 -20.10
CA PRO A 94 -17.27 -13.43 -20.41
C PRO A 94 -17.25 -14.71 -19.56
N VAL A 95 -18.40 -15.17 -19.07
CA VAL A 95 -18.47 -16.43 -18.29
C VAL A 95 -18.22 -17.68 -19.16
N GLN A 96 -18.15 -17.51 -20.47
CA GLN A 96 -17.83 -18.52 -21.47
C GLN A 96 -16.98 -17.90 -22.57
N ASP A 97 -16.02 -18.61 -23.15
CA ASP A 97 -15.26 -18.10 -24.29
C ASP A 97 -16.20 -17.69 -25.45
N PRO A 98 -16.16 -16.44 -25.93
CA PRO A 98 -17.02 -16.01 -27.03
C PRO A 98 -16.72 -16.80 -28.31
N GLY A 99 -17.73 -17.47 -28.83
CA GLY A 99 -17.64 -18.35 -29.99
C GLY A 99 -18.82 -18.16 -30.95
N VAL A 100 -18.83 -18.90 -32.06
CA VAL A 100 -19.85 -18.74 -33.11
C VAL A 100 -21.30 -18.89 -32.61
N SER A 101 -21.53 -19.71 -31.59
CA SER A 101 -22.84 -19.98 -30.96
C SER A 101 -23.11 -19.19 -29.67
N CYS A 102 -22.16 -18.37 -29.23
CA CYS A 102 -22.22 -17.53 -28.03
C CYS A 102 -21.38 -16.27 -28.27
N GLN A 103 -21.81 -15.43 -29.20
CA GLN A 103 -20.98 -14.30 -29.65
C GLN A 103 -20.89 -13.18 -28.62
N ASP A 104 -21.91 -13.04 -27.76
CA ASP A 104 -21.95 -12.12 -26.62
C ASP A 104 -22.53 -12.85 -25.39
N PRO A 105 -21.75 -13.72 -24.73
CA PRO A 105 -22.19 -14.42 -23.54
C PRO A 105 -22.35 -13.44 -22.37
N THR A 106 -23.08 -13.85 -21.33
CA THR A 106 -23.17 -13.08 -20.08
C THR A 106 -21.77 -12.77 -19.52
N ALA A 107 -21.57 -11.55 -19.05
CA ALA A 107 -20.33 -11.16 -18.40
C ALA A 107 -20.33 -11.55 -16.92
N GLY A 108 -19.18 -12.03 -16.45
CA GLY A 108 -18.78 -11.96 -15.06
C GLY A 108 -17.81 -10.80 -14.84
N VAL A 109 -17.21 -10.78 -13.65
CA VAL A 109 -16.17 -9.81 -13.31
C VAL A 109 -14.95 -10.56 -12.83
N THR A 110 -13.79 -10.19 -13.37
CA THR A 110 -12.50 -10.72 -12.96
C THR A 110 -11.71 -9.63 -12.24
N VAL A 111 -11.12 -9.96 -11.09
CA VAL A 111 -10.10 -9.11 -10.48
C VAL A 111 -8.75 -9.56 -11.01
N ARG A 112 -8.07 -8.68 -11.73
CA ARG A 112 -6.75 -8.92 -12.29
C ARG A 112 -5.70 -8.20 -11.46
N CYS A 113 -4.62 -8.89 -11.13
CA CYS A 113 -3.39 -8.36 -10.52
C CYS A 113 -2.26 -8.54 -11.54
N ALA A 114 -1.91 -7.49 -12.27
CA ALA A 114 -0.84 -7.54 -13.28
C ALA A 114 0.47 -6.98 -12.71
N LEU A 115 1.55 -7.72 -12.89
CA LEU A 115 2.88 -7.45 -12.35
C LEU A 115 3.81 -6.90 -13.42
N TRP A 116 4.63 -5.91 -13.04
CA TRP A 116 5.51 -5.19 -13.95
C TRP A 116 6.91 -5.05 -13.35
N GLY A 117 7.92 -5.25 -14.18
CA GLY A 117 9.33 -5.01 -13.86
C GLY A 117 9.77 -3.57 -14.06
N SER A 118 8.84 -2.67 -14.43
CA SER A 118 9.04 -1.23 -14.50
C SER A 118 8.23 -0.53 -13.40
N GLN A 119 8.52 0.75 -13.16
CA GLN A 119 7.54 1.62 -12.51
C GLN A 119 6.38 1.89 -13.47
N ILE A 120 5.20 2.14 -12.91
CA ILE A 120 3.98 2.47 -13.66
C ILE A 120 3.37 3.78 -13.18
N ASN A 121 2.63 4.47 -14.04
CA ASN A 121 1.89 5.69 -13.70
C ASN A 121 0.58 5.80 -14.50
N ALA A 122 -0.27 6.77 -14.16
CA ALA A 122 -1.60 6.94 -14.75
C ALA A 122 -1.58 7.07 -16.29
N ALA A 123 -0.56 7.74 -16.85
CA ALA A 123 -0.49 8.01 -18.29
C ALA A 123 -0.33 6.72 -19.12
N GLN A 124 0.12 5.63 -18.49
CA GLN A 124 0.27 4.33 -19.12
C GLN A 124 -1.01 3.47 -19.02
N ALA A 125 -2.08 3.90 -18.35
CA ALA A 125 -3.35 3.17 -18.24
C ALA A 125 -4.17 3.24 -19.55
N GLN A 126 -3.61 2.73 -20.65
CA GLN A 126 -4.11 2.91 -22.02
C GLN A 126 -4.78 1.67 -22.60
N ASN A 127 -4.61 0.49 -21.99
CA ASN A 127 -5.32 -0.70 -22.44
C ASN A 127 -6.74 -0.69 -21.87
N ILE A 128 -7.69 -0.22 -22.67
CA ILE A 128 -9.10 -0.05 -22.28
C ILE A 128 -9.97 -1.29 -22.54
N GLY A 129 -9.35 -2.42 -22.91
CA GLY A 129 -10.03 -3.65 -23.28
C GLY A 129 -10.05 -3.90 -24.79
N GLU A 130 -10.83 -4.89 -25.20
CA GLU A 130 -10.85 -5.42 -26.57
C GLU A 130 -12.24 -5.99 -26.93
N TRP A 131 -12.45 -6.22 -28.22
CA TRP A 131 -13.59 -6.99 -28.70
C TRP A 131 -13.22 -8.46 -28.89
N ARG A 132 -14.04 -9.36 -28.34
CA ARG A 132 -13.98 -10.81 -28.56
C ARG A 132 -15.31 -11.25 -29.16
N GLN A 133 -15.36 -11.48 -30.48
CA GLN A 133 -16.64 -11.62 -31.21
C GLN A 133 -17.52 -10.37 -31.00
N GLN A 134 -18.73 -10.53 -30.45
CA GLN A 134 -19.64 -9.44 -30.11
C GLN A 134 -19.55 -9.04 -28.62
N PHE A 135 -18.69 -9.69 -27.84
CA PHE A 135 -18.46 -9.35 -26.44
C PHE A 135 -17.38 -8.27 -26.32
N MET A 136 -17.69 -7.17 -25.65
CA MET A 136 -16.71 -6.13 -25.32
C MET A 136 -16.14 -6.35 -23.92
N VAL A 137 -14.84 -6.61 -23.86
CA VAL A 137 -14.06 -6.56 -22.63
C VAL A 137 -13.80 -5.09 -22.31
N VAL A 138 -14.08 -4.68 -21.08
CA VAL A 138 -13.80 -3.34 -20.58
C VAL A 138 -13.17 -3.44 -19.20
N ILE A 139 -12.39 -2.41 -18.84
CA ILE A 139 -11.66 -2.34 -17.58
C ILE A 139 -12.18 -1.17 -16.76
N SER A 140 -12.28 -1.36 -15.44
CA SER A 140 -12.65 -0.30 -14.50
C SER A 140 -11.86 -0.39 -13.21
N ALA A 141 -11.87 0.71 -12.47
CA ALA A 141 -11.23 0.83 -11.16
C ALA A 141 -9.76 0.38 -11.15
N SER A 142 -9.00 0.65 -12.21
CA SER A 142 -7.58 0.29 -12.28
C SER A 142 -6.76 1.19 -11.36
N ALA A 143 -6.01 0.59 -10.45
CA ALA A 143 -5.12 1.28 -9.51
C ALA A 143 -3.71 0.70 -9.59
N GLY A 144 -2.71 1.57 -9.62
CA GLY A 144 -1.30 1.20 -9.75
C GLY A 144 -0.52 1.47 -8.47
N TYR A 145 0.36 0.53 -8.14
CA TYR A 145 1.17 0.54 -6.93
C TYR A 145 2.61 0.22 -7.28
N VAL A 146 3.54 1.12 -6.92
CA VAL A 146 4.98 0.95 -7.13
C VAL A 146 5.65 0.55 -5.83
N LYS A 147 6.64 -0.34 -5.92
CA LYS A 147 7.45 -0.75 -4.77
C LYS A 147 8.28 0.45 -4.31
N ASN A 148 8.23 0.73 -3.01
CA ASN A 148 9.05 1.75 -2.41
C ASN A 148 10.51 1.28 -2.38
N THR A 149 11.44 2.19 -2.60
CA THR A 149 12.85 1.89 -2.34
C THR A 149 13.05 1.81 -0.84
N ALA A 150 13.41 0.62 -0.35
CA ALA A 150 13.73 0.41 1.05
C ALA A 150 14.95 1.29 1.44
N PRO A 151 14.87 2.05 2.54
CA PRO A 151 16.02 2.81 3.02
C PRO A 151 17.14 1.86 3.48
N ALA A 152 18.36 2.39 3.60
CA ALA A 152 19.48 1.61 4.11
C ALA A 152 19.24 1.16 5.57
N PRO A 153 19.72 -0.03 5.97
CA PRO A 153 19.77 -0.42 7.38
C PRO A 153 20.50 0.60 8.23
N VAL A 154 20.09 0.74 9.49
CA VAL A 154 20.71 1.68 10.44
C VAL A 154 21.35 0.91 11.59
N SER A 155 22.62 1.22 11.89
CA SER A 155 23.35 0.56 12.99
C SER A 155 22.62 0.71 14.32
N GLY A 156 22.59 -0.38 15.12
CA GLY A 156 21.87 -0.44 16.39
C GLY A 156 20.37 -0.73 16.27
N PHE A 157 19.83 -0.82 15.05
CA PHE A 157 18.42 -1.11 14.81
C PHE A 157 18.24 -2.27 13.83
N THR A 158 17.18 -3.05 14.04
CA THR A 158 16.68 -4.08 13.13
C THR A 158 15.59 -3.47 12.24
N GLY A 159 15.74 -3.64 10.92
CA GLY A 159 14.87 -3.05 9.88
C GLY A 159 15.67 -2.81 8.58
N PRO A 160 15.09 -2.14 7.57
CA PRO A 160 13.73 -1.59 7.53
C PRO A 160 12.63 -2.65 7.47
N VAL A 161 11.51 -2.38 8.13
CA VAL A 161 10.24 -3.09 7.89
C VAL A 161 9.29 -2.14 7.18
N GLY A 162 8.87 -2.48 5.96
CA GLY A 162 7.89 -1.68 5.21
C GLY A 162 6.55 -1.65 5.92
N LEU A 163 6.00 -0.46 6.09
CA LEU A 163 4.66 -0.25 6.63
C LEU A 163 3.78 0.39 5.56
N ALA A 164 2.49 0.27 5.75
CA ALA A 164 1.51 0.77 4.81
C ALA A 164 1.30 2.29 4.97
N GLY A 165 1.42 2.81 6.19
CA GLY A 165 1.38 4.25 6.49
C GLY A 165 2.04 4.57 7.84
N ALA A 166 1.77 5.75 8.38
CA ALA A 166 2.26 6.17 9.69
C ALA A 166 1.61 5.33 10.81
N VAL A 167 2.42 4.85 11.76
CA VAL A 167 1.90 4.16 12.96
C VAL A 167 0.98 5.11 13.75
N ASN A 168 -0.22 4.66 14.10
CA ASN A 168 -1.24 5.47 14.76
C ASN A 168 -1.63 4.88 16.13
N VAL A 169 -0.72 4.99 17.09
CA VAL A 169 -0.99 4.62 18.48
C VAL A 169 -0.21 5.52 19.44
N ASN A 170 -0.91 6.14 20.39
CA ASN A 170 -0.28 6.98 21.41
C ASN A 170 -0.11 6.23 22.74
N THR A 171 -1.03 5.31 23.03
CA THR A 171 -1.08 4.56 24.28
C THR A 171 -1.37 3.07 24.03
N ILE A 172 -0.76 2.20 24.84
CA ILE A 172 -1.05 0.76 24.90
C ILE A 172 -1.34 0.43 26.36
N ASN A 173 -2.49 -0.18 26.66
CA ASN A 173 -2.91 -0.52 28.02
C ASN A 173 -2.79 0.66 29.00
N ASN A 174 -3.26 1.84 28.58
CA ASN A 174 -3.16 3.13 29.28
C ASN A 174 -1.74 3.68 29.52
N ASN A 175 -0.70 2.99 29.06
CA ASN A 175 0.68 3.50 29.09
C ASN A 175 0.98 4.27 27.81
N ARG A 176 1.56 5.47 27.94
CA ARG A 176 2.01 6.27 26.80
C ARG A 176 3.20 5.60 26.13
N VAL A 177 3.04 5.21 24.87
CA VAL A 177 4.09 4.58 24.07
C VAL A 177 4.69 5.51 23.02
N LEU A 178 3.93 6.52 22.54
CA LEU A 178 4.48 7.56 21.67
C LEU A 178 5.26 8.57 22.52
N LEU A 179 6.59 8.55 22.37
CA LEU A 179 7.49 9.41 23.11
C LEU A 179 7.66 10.77 22.44
N ALA A 180 7.83 10.77 21.12
CA ALA A 180 7.94 11.99 20.33
C ALA A 180 7.49 11.76 18.88
N GLN A 181 7.08 12.83 18.20
CA GLN A 181 6.79 12.82 16.77
C GLN A 181 7.38 14.09 16.16
N ASN A 182 8.52 13.95 15.46
CA ASN A 182 9.33 15.08 15.04
C ASN A 182 9.30 15.24 13.53
N TYR A 183 8.89 16.41 13.04
CA TYR A 183 8.95 16.77 11.63
C TYR A 183 10.37 17.09 11.19
N GLN A 184 10.74 16.62 9.99
CA GLN A 184 12.02 16.85 9.35
C GLN A 184 11.82 17.42 7.94
N THR A 185 12.59 18.46 7.60
CA THR A 185 12.66 19.01 6.25
C THR A 185 13.71 18.28 5.41
N GLY A 186 13.56 18.36 4.09
CA GLY A 186 14.57 17.87 3.14
C GLY A 186 14.37 16.42 2.70
N THR A 187 15.48 15.71 2.47
CA THR A 187 15.48 14.35 1.94
C THR A 187 15.13 13.33 3.02
N TYR A 188 14.27 12.38 2.68
CA TYR A 188 13.86 11.29 3.56
C TYR A 188 15.10 10.51 4.02
N ASN A 189 15.41 10.60 5.31
CA ASN A 189 16.61 9.99 5.88
C ASN A 189 16.31 9.36 7.24
N VAL A 190 16.29 8.03 7.27
CA VAL A 190 15.98 7.24 8.46
C VAL A 190 17.06 7.31 9.55
N SER A 191 18.29 7.68 9.21
CA SER A 191 19.37 7.81 10.22
C SER A 191 19.12 8.99 11.17
N VAL A 192 18.38 10.01 10.73
CA VAL A 192 17.94 11.12 11.58
C VAL A 192 16.98 10.60 12.66
N CYS A 193 16.02 9.75 12.31
CA CYS A 193 15.08 9.18 13.27
C CYS A 193 15.77 8.25 14.28
N ALA A 194 16.73 7.45 13.83
CA ALA A 194 17.55 6.63 14.71
C ALA A 194 18.37 7.47 15.70
N ALA A 195 19.04 8.53 15.22
CA ALA A 195 19.80 9.45 16.08
C ALA A 195 18.90 10.12 17.12
N GLN A 196 17.69 10.54 16.73
CA GLN A 196 16.71 11.10 17.68
C GLN A 196 16.23 10.08 18.70
N CYS A 197 15.99 8.83 18.30
CA CYS A 197 15.60 7.75 19.20
C CYS A 197 16.69 7.50 20.27
N THR A 198 17.95 7.43 19.84
CA THR A 198 19.10 7.28 20.75
C THR A 198 19.26 8.48 21.67
N ALA A 199 19.18 9.70 21.14
CA ALA A 199 19.32 10.94 21.92
C ALA A 199 18.20 11.11 22.95
N LEU A 200 16.96 10.78 22.58
CA LEU A 200 15.81 10.82 23.48
C LEU A 200 15.98 9.86 24.64
N THR A 201 16.45 8.63 24.37
CA THR A 201 16.75 7.64 25.40
C THR A 201 17.81 8.14 26.37
N ALA A 202 18.92 8.69 25.87
CA ALA A 202 19.99 9.22 26.69
C ALA A 202 19.52 10.41 27.57
N SER A 203 18.72 11.31 27.00
CA SER A 203 18.13 12.45 27.70
C SER A 203 17.18 12.00 28.82
N ASN A 204 16.26 11.09 28.52
CA ASN A 204 15.31 10.56 29.49
C ASN A 204 16.02 9.83 30.64
N LYS A 205 17.07 9.07 30.33
CA LYS A 205 17.92 8.41 31.33
C LYS A 205 18.61 9.40 32.25
N ALA A 206 19.22 10.46 31.68
CA ALA A 206 19.89 11.50 32.47
C ALA A 206 18.89 12.25 33.37
N ALA A 207 17.69 12.55 32.87
CA ALA A 207 16.63 13.18 33.63
C ALA A 207 16.15 12.31 34.81
N ALA A 208 16.00 10.99 34.60
CA ALA A 208 15.63 10.06 35.66
C ALA A 208 16.69 9.97 36.77
N ILE A 209 17.98 9.93 36.40
CA ILE A 209 19.09 9.97 37.37
C ILE A 209 19.04 11.28 38.18
N ALA A 210 18.87 12.42 37.52
CA ALA A 210 18.78 13.72 38.19
C ALA A 210 17.56 13.84 39.11
N ALA A 211 16.45 13.19 38.75
CA ALA A 211 15.22 13.15 39.54
C ALA A 211 15.23 12.08 40.65
N GLY A 212 16.24 11.21 40.71
CA GLY A 212 16.30 10.09 41.65
C GLY A 212 15.24 9.02 41.42
N THR A 213 14.79 8.82 40.18
CA THR A 213 13.82 7.78 39.82
C THR A 213 14.51 6.50 39.34
N TYR A 214 13.85 5.35 39.49
CA TYR A 214 14.37 4.04 39.06
C TYR A 214 13.97 3.63 37.64
N SER A 215 13.20 4.47 36.94
CA SER A 215 12.70 4.19 35.60
C SER A 215 12.71 5.41 34.69
N TYR A 216 12.82 5.17 33.39
CA TYR A 216 12.75 6.15 32.31
C TYR A 216 12.11 5.54 31.05
N ASN A 217 11.61 6.37 30.15
CA ASN A 217 11.08 5.90 28.87
C ASN A 217 12.20 5.83 27.83
N ALA A 218 12.70 4.63 27.53
CA ALA A 218 13.63 4.42 26.43
C ALA A 218 12.88 4.35 25.09
N CYS A 219 13.51 4.82 24.01
CA CYS A 219 12.99 4.64 22.66
C CYS A 219 13.48 3.29 22.10
N ASN A 220 12.56 2.34 21.95
CA ASN A 220 12.84 0.99 21.44
C ASN A 220 12.38 0.79 19.99
N TYR A 221 11.70 1.76 19.41
CA TYR A 221 11.24 1.69 18.04
C TYR A 221 11.08 3.07 17.43
N PHE A 222 11.36 3.20 16.13
CA PHE A 222 10.96 4.38 15.39
C PHE A 222 10.25 4.02 14.08
N ASN A 223 9.26 4.84 13.73
CA ASN A 223 8.63 4.84 12.41
C ASN A 223 9.00 6.13 11.67
N ALA A 224 9.65 5.98 10.52
CA ALA A 224 9.92 7.07 9.60
C ALA A 224 8.93 7.03 8.44
N PHE A 225 8.24 8.14 8.14
CA PHE A 225 7.29 8.19 7.01
C PHE A 225 7.34 9.55 6.30
N SER A 226 7.21 9.51 4.98
CA SER A 226 7.19 10.72 4.14
C SER A 226 5.82 11.39 4.22
N VAL A 227 5.83 12.71 4.09
CA VAL A 227 4.62 13.52 4.05
C VAL A 227 4.60 14.31 2.75
N SER A 228 3.52 14.17 1.98
CA SER A 228 3.17 15.07 0.88
C SER A 228 1.91 15.84 1.21
N ASN A 229 1.81 17.08 0.75
CA ASN A 229 0.60 17.88 0.78
C ASN A 229 0.05 17.96 -0.65
N ASN A 230 -1.13 17.40 -0.89
CA ASN A 230 -1.76 17.34 -2.21
C ASN A 230 -0.79 16.86 -3.32
N GLY A 231 -0.05 15.77 -3.05
CA GLY A 231 0.94 15.20 -3.97
C GLY A 231 2.29 15.94 -4.06
N THR A 232 2.44 17.11 -3.42
CA THR A 232 3.73 17.83 -3.35
C THR A 232 4.51 17.39 -2.13
N LYS A 233 5.78 16.99 -2.31
CA LYS A 233 6.67 16.59 -1.21
C LYS A 233 6.77 17.70 -0.17
N TYR A 234 6.44 17.40 1.08
CA TYR A 234 6.49 18.35 2.20
C TYR A 234 7.72 18.09 3.06
N GLY A 235 7.90 16.86 3.51
CA GLY A 235 9.03 16.44 4.35
C GLY A 235 8.84 15.00 4.83
N TYR A 236 9.30 14.70 6.05
CA TYR A 236 9.06 13.41 6.68
C TYR A 236 8.99 13.54 8.20
N TYR A 237 8.42 12.54 8.87
CA TYR A 237 8.33 12.50 10.32
C TYR A 237 9.10 11.31 10.89
N CYS A 238 9.60 11.50 12.11
CA CYS A 238 10.10 10.46 12.98
C CYS A 238 9.13 10.28 14.15
N GLY A 239 8.32 9.22 14.13
CA GLY A 239 7.57 8.76 15.29
C GLY A 239 8.45 7.87 16.16
N LEU A 240 8.68 8.24 17.41
CA LEU A 240 9.56 7.56 18.36
C LEU A 240 8.72 6.90 19.44
N TYR A 241 8.94 5.60 19.65
CA TYR A 241 8.10 4.77 20.50
C TYR A 241 8.92 3.99 21.52
N SER A 242 8.33 3.76 22.69
CA SER A 242 8.95 2.96 23.75
C SER A 242 8.86 1.44 23.53
N ASP A 243 8.05 1.00 22.60
CA ASP A 243 7.75 -0.40 22.33
C ASP A 243 7.65 -0.61 20.81
N ALA A 244 8.24 -1.71 20.32
CA ALA A 244 8.18 -2.10 18.91
C ALA A 244 6.87 -2.77 18.51
N THR A 245 6.05 -3.23 19.47
CA THR A 245 4.73 -3.81 19.20
C THR A 245 3.78 -2.81 18.52
N VAL A 246 4.06 -1.51 18.61
CA VAL A 246 3.35 -0.45 17.87
C VAL A 246 3.32 -0.66 16.36
N ALA A 247 4.26 -1.43 15.80
CA ALA A 247 4.28 -1.76 14.37
C ALA A 247 3.06 -2.56 13.91
N SER A 248 2.41 -3.33 14.80
CA SER A 248 1.20 -4.10 14.48
C SER A 248 -0.10 -3.30 14.65
N TYR A 249 -0.04 -2.08 15.16
CA TYR A 249 -1.22 -1.23 15.34
C TYR A 249 -1.64 -0.59 14.01
N PRO A 250 -2.91 -0.16 13.88
CA PRO A 250 -3.40 0.45 12.65
C PRO A 250 -2.51 1.59 12.16
N GLN A 251 -2.30 1.64 10.84
CA GLN A 251 -1.57 2.72 10.19
C GLN A 251 -2.54 3.75 9.59
N ILE A 252 -2.13 5.02 9.57
CA ILE A 252 -2.82 6.09 8.85
C ILE A 252 -2.03 6.39 7.56
N TYR A 253 -2.75 6.40 6.45
CA TYR A 253 -2.20 6.70 5.11
C TYR A 253 -2.43 8.15 4.70
N THR A 254 -3.47 8.78 5.23
CA THR A 254 -3.86 10.14 4.90
C THR A 254 -4.37 10.85 6.13
N SER A 255 -4.06 12.13 6.27
CA SER A 255 -4.64 12.98 7.31
C SER A 255 -5.14 14.27 6.69
N THR A 256 -6.36 14.70 7.05
CA THR A 256 -6.92 15.98 6.61
C THR A 256 -6.88 16.96 7.77
N ILE A 257 -6.11 18.04 7.61
CA ILE A 257 -5.95 19.08 8.64
C ILE A 257 -6.24 20.42 7.98
N SER A 258 -7.23 21.14 8.51
CA SER A 258 -7.63 22.48 8.03
C SER A 258 -7.91 22.54 6.52
N GLY A 259 -8.51 21.49 5.96
CA GLY A 259 -8.85 21.38 4.53
C GLY A 259 -7.71 20.94 3.61
N ALA A 260 -6.48 20.82 4.11
CA ALA A 260 -5.36 20.24 3.37
C ALA A 260 -5.27 18.72 3.64
N THR A 261 -5.06 17.93 2.59
CA THR A 261 -4.85 16.48 2.71
C THR A 261 -3.38 16.15 2.60
N TYR A 262 -2.90 15.41 3.60
CA TYR A 262 -1.53 14.95 3.69
C TYR A 262 -1.45 13.45 3.48
N ASP A 263 -0.63 12.99 2.54
CA ASP A 263 -0.34 11.57 2.38
C ASP A 263 0.84 11.18 3.27
N LEU A 264 0.67 10.10 4.03
CA LEU A 264 1.61 9.57 5.01
C LEU A 264 2.17 8.23 4.52
N VAL A 265 2.98 8.31 3.46
CA VAL A 265 3.44 7.16 2.67
C VAL A 265 4.94 6.91 2.85
N ASN A 266 5.51 5.94 2.12
CA ASN A 266 6.92 5.58 2.19
C ASN A 266 7.37 5.38 3.66
N SER A 267 6.61 4.55 4.36
CA SER A 267 6.68 4.36 5.82
C SER A 267 7.51 3.12 6.15
N TYR A 268 8.46 3.26 7.07
CA TYR A 268 9.33 2.19 7.52
C TYR A 268 9.50 2.18 9.03
N GLY A 269 9.47 0.99 9.61
CA GLY A 269 9.71 0.70 11.02
C GLY A 269 11.10 0.17 11.27
N TYR A 270 11.66 0.53 12.43
CA TYR A 270 12.96 0.08 12.91
C TYR A 270 12.89 -0.18 14.41
N THR A 271 13.29 -1.38 14.82
CA THR A 271 13.30 -1.82 16.23
C THR A 271 14.71 -1.71 16.79
N LEU A 272 14.90 -1.20 18.00
CA LEU A 272 16.20 -1.19 18.66
C LEU A 272 16.69 -2.63 18.82
N SER A 273 17.88 -2.95 18.33
CA SER A 273 18.37 -4.34 18.26
C SER A 273 18.53 -4.98 19.64
N THR A 274 18.85 -4.18 20.66
CA THR A 274 18.86 -4.60 22.06
C THR A 274 17.90 -3.69 22.82
N PRO A 275 16.66 -4.15 23.11
CA PRO A 275 15.69 -3.34 23.83
C PRO A 275 16.23 -2.84 25.17
N ASP A 276 16.00 -1.55 25.43
CA ASP A 276 16.27 -0.91 26.71
C ASP A 276 14.99 -0.96 27.55
N ALA A 277 15.05 -1.66 28.68
CA ALA A 277 13.94 -1.83 29.60
C ALA A 277 13.54 -0.53 30.32
N GLY A 278 14.36 0.52 30.24
CA GLY A 278 14.06 1.80 30.87
C GLY A 278 14.21 1.75 32.39
N THR A 279 15.12 0.93 32.92
CA THR A 279 15.32 0.74 34.36
C THR A 279 16.71 1.20 34.78
N LEU A 280 16.80 1.85 35.94
CA LEU A 280 18.06 2.22 36.60
C LEU A 280 18.30 1.31 37.82
N PRO A 281 19.58 1.03 38.17
CA PRO A 281 19.93 0.30 39.38
C PRO A 281 19.43 0.95 40.67
#